data_AF-A0A7I7ZWH7-F1
#
_entry.id   AF-A0A7I7ZWH7-F1
#
_cell.length_a   1.000
_cell.length_b   1.000
_cell.length_c   1.000
_cell.angle_alpha   90.00
_cell.angle_beta   90.00
_cell.angle_gamma   90.00
#
_symmetry.space_group_name_H-M   'P 1'
#
loop_
_entity.id
_entity.type
_entity.pdbx_description
1 polymer ?
#
loop_
_entity_poly.entity_id
_entity_poly.type
_entity_poly.pdbx_seq_one_letter_code
_entity_poly.pdbx_strand_id
1 'polypeptide(L)'
;MSLDPRTPVLVGYGQVNQYDENPGGEPVDLMEAAAREAADARVLEAVDAVRIVNLLSVRYRDPGLLLAQRIGAPGAVTRYTPIGGNVPQSLVNQACLDIQQGRSDVVLIAGGETWRTRTRLKARGERLTGTEQDQSVPLAPSDPEFTMAGPAELRIGLVAPSHVYPMFEQALRIAAGEAPEEHRRRIGELWARFSQVAAGNPHAWSREAVPAEQIWQPGPDNRMISWPYTKLMNSNNMVDQGAALILTSVGKAEALQIPKERWVFPYAGTDAHDTYLIGERASFSGSPAIRIAGRRALELTGLGIDDIDTVDVYSCFPSAVQVAARELGLGLDDAARPLTVTGGLTFAGGPWNNYVSHSIATMAEQLVANPGQVGLITANGGYLTKHSFGVYSTQPPAHEFRWEDVQSEVDAEPTVVAEDDWSGTGTVESWTTPVTRDGVPEKVFVSVRTPSGSRALAVIADASQAEASTREDLAGAAVTVKPDGTAGLE
;
A
#
# COMPACT_ATOMS: atom_id res chain seq x y z
N MET A 1 26.71 22.98 -11.93
CA MET A 1 26.86 23.40 -10.52
C MET A 1 27.31 22.18 -9.74
N SER A 2 28.20 22.32 -8.75
CA SER A 2 28.52 21.21 -7.85
C SER A 2 27.34 20.99 -6.91
N LEU A 3 26.85 19.75 -6.81
CA LEU A 3 25.78 19.40 -5.87
C LEU A 3 26.27 19.56 -4.43
N ASP A 4 25.36 19.94 -3.52
CA ASP A 4 25.67 19.89 -2.09
C ASP A 4 26.03 18.44 -1.72
N PRO A 5 27.19 18.18 -1.07
CA PRO A 5 27.59 16.83 -0.69
C PRO A 5 26.59 16.13 0.23
N ARG A 6 25.67 16.84 0.91
CA ARG A 6 24.61 16.27 1.73
C ARG A 6 23.29 16.03 0.99
N THR A 7 23.22 16.32 -0.31
CA THR A 7 22.03 16.02 -1.11
C THR A 7 21.75 14.52 -1.05
N PRO A 8 20.55 14.07 -0.63
CA PRO A 8 20.21 12.66 -0.61
C PRO A 8 20.02 12.12 -2.03
N VAL A 9 20.48 10.89 -2.25
CA VAL A 9 20.38 10.19 -3.54
C VAL A 9 20.12 8.71 -3.31
N LEU A 10 19.13 8.17 -4.02
CA LEU A 10 18.87 6.73 -4.12
C LEU A 10 19.87 6.13 -5.12
N VAL A 11 20.66 5.15 -4.66
CA VAL A 11 21.80 4.60 -5.39
C VAL A 11 21.73 3.09 -5.62
N GLY A 12 20.93 2.39 -4.80
CA GLY A 12 20.69 0.96 -4.90
C GLY A 12 19.20 0.65 -4.78
N TYR A 13 18.71 -0.24 -5.63
CA TYR A 13 17.32 -0.67 -5.70
C TYR A 13 17.28 -2.12 -6.19
N GLY A 14 17.21 -3.06 -5.25
CA GLY A 14 17.25 -4.49 -5.55
C GLY A 14 15.92 -5.17 -5.22
N GLN A 15 15.57 -6.18 -6.01
CA GLN A 15 14.30 -6.91 -5.91
C GLN A 15 14.55 -8.40 -6.14
N VAL A 16 13.88 -9.25 -5.37
CA VAL A 16 13.98 -10.71 -5.47
C VAL A 16 12.61 -11.35 -5.32
N ASN A 17 12.32 -12.31 -6.18
CA ASN A 17 11.18 -13.23 -6.06
C ASN A 17 11.69 -14.64 -5.83
N GLN A 18 11.02 -15.39 -4.95
CA GLN A 18 11.27 -16.81 -4.75
C GLN A 18 10.04 -17.66 -5.11
N TYR A 19 10.11 -18.40 -6.22
CA TYR A 19 9.07 -19.29 -6.71
C TYR A 19 9.15 -20.75 -6.23
N ASP A 20 10.32 -21.22 -5.79
CA ASP A 20 10.57 -22.59 -5.35
C ASP A 20 9.53 -23.05 -4.33
N GLU A 21 9.21 -24.35 -4.37
CA GLU A 21 8.13 -24.88 -3.56
C GLU A 21 8.51 -25.08 -2.08
N ASN A 22 9.79 -25.34 -1.80
CA ASN A 22 10.34 -25.56 -0.46
C ASN A 22 11.71 -24.87 -0.34
N PRO A 23 11.77 -23.52 -0.40
CA PRO A 23 13.04 -22.79 -0.49
C PRO A 23 13.91 -22.87 0.78
N GLY A 24 13.34 -23.32 1.91
CA GLY A 24 14.02 -23.33 3.22
C GLY A 24 14.34 -21.94 3.80
N GLY A 25 14.01 -20.86 3.08
CA GLY A 25 14.41 -19.50 3.43
C GLY A 25 13.38 -18.70 4.24
N GLU A 26 13.90 -17.73 4.99
CA GLU A 26 13.16 -16.79 5.81
C GLU A 26 13.09 -15.38 5.15
N PRO A 27 12.24 -14.47 5.62
CA PRO A 27 12.14 -13.12 5.06
C PRO A 27 13.45 -12.35 5.01
N VAL A 28 14.33 -12.55 6.00
CA VAL A 28 15.65 -11.90 6.06
C VAL A 28 16.59 -12.39 4.96
N ASP A 29 16.44 -13.64 4.49
CA ASP A 29 17.20 -14.13 3.34
C ASP A 29 16.81 -13.37 2.06
N LEU A 30 15.51 -13.10 1.87
CA LEU A 30 15.04 -12.33 0.72
C LEU A 30 15.49 -10.87 0.78
N MET A 31 15.49 -10.27 1.97
CA MET A 31 16.00 -8.91 2.18
C MET A 31 17.51 -8.82 1.92
N GLU A 32 18.27 -9.81 2.38
CA GLU A 32 19.72 -9.89 2.11
C GLU A 32 19.99 -10.05 0.62
N ALA A 33 19.30 -10.96 -0.06
CA ALA A 33 19.45 -11.15 -1.50
C ALA A 33 19.11 -9.88 -2.28
N ALA A 34 18.02 -9.19 -1.91
CA ALA A 34 17.66 -7.90 -2.50
C ALA A 34 18.71 -6.81 -2.22
N ALA A 35 19.30 -6.76 -1.02
CA ALA A 35 20.37 -5.81 -0.71
C ALA A 35 21.63 -6.07 -1.55
N ARG A 36 21.99 -7.35 -1.76
CA ARG A 36 23.12 -7.76 -2.60
C ARG A 36 22.89 -7.52 -4.09
N GLU A 37 21.64 -7.54 -4.55
CA GLU A 37 21.27 -7.07 -5.89
C GLU A 37 21.36 -5.54 -5.99
N ALA A 38 20.96 -4.84 -4.92
CA ALA A 38 20.95 -3.38 -4.88
C ALA A 38 22.36 -2.78 -4.96
N ALA A 39 23.38 -3.37 -4.32
CA ALA A 39 24.74 -2.84 -4.33
C ALA A 39 25.84 -3.87 -4.01
N ASP A 40 27.08 -3.50 -4.36
CA ASP A 40 28.28 -4.27 -4.02
C ASP A 40 28.61 -4.24 -2.51
N ALA A 41 29.49 -5.15 -2.07
CA ALA A 41 29.86 -5.30 -0.66
C ALA A 41 30.42 -4.01 -0.04
N ARG A 42 31.15 -3.18 -0.80
CA ARG A 42 31.73 -1.94 -0.29
C ARG A 42 30.65 -0.92 0.08
N VAL A 43 29.55 -0.85 -0.68
CA VAL A 43 28.41 0.02 -0.33
C VAL A 43 27.64 -0.57 0.86
N LEU A 44 27.43 -1.90 0.87
CA LEU A 44 26.70 -2.58 1.94
C LEU A 44 27.41 -2.50 3.30
N GLU A 45 28.72 -2.69 3.34
CA GLU A 45 29.54 -2.56 4.56
C GLU A 45 29.60 -1.11 5.07
N ALA A 46 29.28 -0.12 4.23
CA ALA A 46 29.22 1.29 4.60
C ALA A 46 27.87 1.73 5.19
N VAL A 47 26.86 0.85 5.19
CA VAL A 47 25.54 1.12 5.77
C VAL A 47 25.68 1.45 7.27
N ASP A 48 25.14 2.59 7.68
CA ASP A 48 25.13 3.03 9.08
C ASP A 48 23.72 3.06 9.70
N ALA A 49 22.67 2.87 8.89
CA ALA A 49 21.32 2.68 9.37
C ALA A 49 20.56 1.63 8.53
N VAL A 50 19.87 0.71 9.22
CA VAL A 50 18.99 -0.32 8.61
C VAL A 50 17.56 -0.14 9.09
N ARG A 51 16.62 0.03 8.16
CA ARG A 51 15.20 0.25 8.44
C ARG A 51 14.38 -0.86 7.80
N ILE A 52 13.74 -1.67 8.63
CA ILE A 52 12.97 -2.82 8.19
C ILE A 52 11.49 -2.51 8.21
N VAL A 53 10.84 -2.71 7.06
CA VAL A 53 9.39 -2.67 6.92
C VAL A 53 8.77 -3.90 7.61
N ASN A 54 7.67 -3.69 8.33
CA ASN A 54 7.03 -4.71 9.15
C ASN A 54 6.76 -6.04 8.41
N LEU A 55 7.18 -7.15 9.03
CA LEU A 55 7.06 -8.53 8.56
C LEU A 55 5.91 -9.24 9.28
N LEU A 56 5.10 -10.01 8.55
CA LEU A 56 4.04 -10.83 9.12
C LEU A 56 4.32 -12.33 9.02
N SER A 57 5.19 -12.79 8.13
CA SER A 57 5.47 -14.22 7.96
C SER A 57 6.25 -14.83 9.13
N VAL A 58 7.23 -14.11 9.69
CA VAL A 58 8.08 -14.54 10.82
C VAL A 58 8.23 -13.39 11.81
N ARG A 59 8.33 -13.72 13.11
CA ARG A 59 8.56 -12.74 14.18
C ARG A 59 10.04 -12.70 14.56
N TYR A 60 10.58 -11.49 14.66
CA TYR A 60 11.94 -11.20 15.09
C TYR A 60 11.90 -10.21 16.25
N ARG A 61 12.99 -10.16 17.02
CA ARG A 61 13.20 -9.09 18.01
C ARG A 61 13.74 -7.84 17.31
N ASP A 62 14.74 -8.03 16.47
CA ASP A 62 15.32 -7.01 15.60
C ASP A 62 15.78 -7.61 14.27
N PRO A 63 14.92 -7.63 13.24
CA PRO A 63 15.31 -8.14 11.92
C PRO A 63 16.34 -7.23 11.23
N GLY A 64 16.41 -5.94 11.62
CA GLY A 64 17.39 -5.00 11.09
C GLY A 64 18.80 -5.34 11.55
N LEU A 65 18.96 -5.71 12.82
CA LEU A 65 20.25 -6.14 13.39
C LEU A 65 20.73 -7.42 12.70
N LEU A 66 19.82 -8.38 12.50
CA LEU A 66 20.16 -9.62 11.81
C LEU A 66 20.63 -9.35 10.37
N LEU A 67 19.89 -8.52 9.61
CA LEU A 67 20.28 -8.15 8.26
C LEU A 67 21.62 -7.41 8.25
N ALA A 68 21.80 -6.42 9.13
CA ALA A 68 23.01 -5.62 9.27
C ALA A 68 24.27 -6.50 9.46
N GLN A 69 24.17 -7.53 10.30
CA GLN A 69 25.26 -8.49 10.50
C GLN A 69 25.61 -9.27 9.22
N ARG A 70 24.60 -9.70 8.46
CA ARG A 70 24.81 -10.51 7.24
C ARG A 70 25.40 -9.72 6.09
N ILE A 71 25.11 -8.43 6.01
CA ILE A 71 25.66 -7.53 4.97
C ILE A 71 27.01 -6.89 5.37
N GLY A 72 27.56 -7.24 6.53
CA GLY A 72 28.86 -6.72 6.98
C GLY A 72 28.81 -5.35 7.66
N ALA A 73 27.63 -4.89 8.09
CA ALA A 73 27.40 -3.59 8.75
C ALA A 73 26.90 -3.73 10.20
N PRO A 74 27.56 -4.49 11.09
CA PRO A 74 27.03 -4.81 12.43
C PRO A 74 26.88 -3.59 13.36
N GLY A 75 27.46 -2.44 13.01
CA GLY A 75 27.34 -1.19 13.76
C GLY A 75 26.16 -0.31 13.33
N ALA A 76 25.38 -0.72 12.33
CA ALA A 76 24.28 0.08 11.83
C ALA A 76 23.16 0.24 12.87
N VAL A 77 22.60 1.44 12.98
CA VAL A 77 21.43 1.70 13.83
C VAL A 77 20.19 1.09 13.17
N THR A 78 19.40 0.36 13.95
CA THR A 78 18.27 -0.40 13.44
C THR A 78 16.94 0.26 13.75
N ARG A 79 15.96 0.04 12.88
CA ARG A 79 14.56 0.42 13.08
C ARG A 79 13.66 -0.65 12.49
N TYR A 80 12.58 -0.99 13.18
CA TYR A 80 11.58 -1.94 12.69
C TYR A 80 10.18 -1.33 12.80
N THR A 81 9.49 -1.16 11.68
CA THR A 81 8.28 -0.33 11.65
C THR A 81 7.02 -1.03 12.15
N PRO A 82 5.96 -0.27 12.49
CA PRO A 82 4.61 -0.82 12.57
C PRO A 82 4.07 -1.18 11.17
N ILE A 83 2.88 -1.77 11.15
CA ILE A 83 2.13 -2.14 9.93
C ILE A 83 1.74 -0.87 9.13
N GLY A 84 1.82 -0.97 7.80
CA GLY A 84 1.35 0.05 6.87
C GLY A 84 2.04 -0.04 5.52
N GLY A 85 1.26 -0.12 4.44
CA GLY A 85 1.79 -0.07 3.07
C GLY A 85 2.35 1.30 2.67
N ASN A 86 2.06 2.37 3.42
CA ASN A 86 2.64 3.70 3.21
C ASN A 86 4.09 3.81 3.71
N VAL A 87 4.46 2.92 4.64
CA VAL A 87 5.71 3.01 5.40
C VAL A 87 6.98 3.02 4.55
N PRO A 88 7.13 2.23 3.46
CA PRO A 88 8.35 2.29 2.67
C PRO A 88 8.69 3.69 2.13
N GLN A 89 7.69 4.43 1.64
CA GLN A 89 7.88 5.81 1.17
C GLN A 89 8.18 6.76 2.33
N SER A 90 7.48 6.62 3.45
CA SER A 90 7.76 7.40 4.67
C SER A 90 9.20 7.20 5.18
N LEU A 91 9.70 5.96 5.12
CA LEU A 91 11.10 5.65 5.47
C LEU A 91 12.10 6.32 4.53
N VAL A 92 11.79 6.42 3.22
CA VAL A 92 12.60 7.16 2.25
C VAL A 92 12.59 8.64 2.57
N ASN A 93 11.43 9.24 2.83
CA ASN A 93 11.30 10.65 3.23
C ASN A 93 12.17 10.94 4.46
N GLN A 94 12.08 10.11 5.49
CA GLN A 94 12.87 10.26 6.70
C GLN A 94 14.37 10.03 6.45
N ALA A 95 14.74 9.08 5.58
CA ALA A 95 16.14 8.83 5.24
C ALA A 95 16.77 10.05 4.55
N CYS A 96 16.02 10.70 3.66
CA CYS A 96 16.45 11.94 3.01
C CYS A 96 16.72 13.06 4.02
N LEU A 97 15.81 13.24 5.00
CA LEU A 97 15.99 14.22 6.07
C LEU A 97 17.20 13.91 6.94
N ASP A 98 17.41 12.65 7.30
CA ASP A 98 18.54 12.22 8.13
C ASP A 98 19.88 12.44 7.41
N ILE A 99 19.95 12.14 6.12
CA ILE A 99 21.12 12.38 5.28
C ILE A 99 21.41 13.88 5.15
N GLN A 100 20.40 14.68 4.80
CA GLN A 100 20.53 16.14 4.65
C GLN A 100 21.02 16.82 5.94
N GLN A 101 20.60 16.29 7.09
CA GLN A 101 20.95 16.80 8.42
C GLN A 101 22.23 16.17 9.00
N GLY A 102 22.85 15.22 8.29
CA GLY A 102 24.10 14.56 8.71
C GLY A 102 23.93 13.57 9.88
N ARG A 103 22.73 13.02 10.07
CA ARG A 103 22.45 11.96 11.06
C ARG A 103 22.79 10.56 10.56
N SER A 104 22.79 10.36 9.25
CA SER A 104 23.15 9.10 8.60
C SER A 104 23.85 9.40 7.26
N ASP A 105 24.81 8.57 6.89
CA ASP A 105 25.51 8.67 5.61
C ASP A 105 24.99 7.66 4.58
N VAL A 106 24.65 6.45 5.01
CA VAL A 106 24.19 5.35 4.13
C VAL A 106 23.07 4.58 4.81
N VAL A 107 21.86 4.74 4.30
CA VAL A 107 20.65 4.13 4.85
C VAL A 107 20.17 2.99 3.94
N LEU A 108 20.04 1.80 4.50
CA LEU A 108 19.36 0.67 3.87
C LEU A 108 17.91 0.60 4.37
N ILE A 109 16.95 0.64 3.46
CA ILE A 109 15.54 0.32 3.73
C ILE A 109 15.25 -1.03 3.08
N ALA A 110 14.74 -1.99 3.84
CA ALA A 110 14.43 -3.32 3.32
C ALA A 110 13.13 -3.87 3.86
N GLY A 111 12.53 -4.78 3.10
CA GLY A 111 11.42 -5.58 3.54
C GLY A 111 11.31 -6.84 2.70
N GLY A 112 10.65 -7.85 3.24
CA GLY A 112 10.39 -9.08 2.50
C GLY A 112 9.33 -9.91 3.18
N GLU A 113 8.68 -10.79 2.43
CA GLU A 113 7.72 -11.72 2.99
C GLU A 113 7.90 -13.10 2.39
N THR A 114 7.72 -14.13 3.20
CA THR A 114 7.64 -15.54 2.76
C THR A 114 6.25 -16.12 3.03
N TRP A 115 5.21 -15.35 2.73
CA TRP A 115 3.83 -15.68 3.09
C TRP A 115 3.27 -16.86 2.30
N ARG A 116 3.68 -17.03 1.04
CA ARG A 116 3.31 -18.21 0.24
C ARG A 116 3.92 -19.46 0.85
N THR A 117 5.21 -19.44 1.15
CA THR A 117 5.90 -20.56 1.80
C THR A 117 5.25 -20.88 3.14
N ARG A 118 5.04 -19.88 4.00
CA ARG A 118 4.43 -20.08 5.32
C ARG A 118 3.03 -20.68 5.25
N THR A 119 2.20 -20.19 4.33
CA THR A 119 0.83 -20.68 4.13
C THR A 119 0.83 -22.15 3.68
N ARG A 120 1.75 -22.53 2.79
CA ARG A 120 1.88 -23.91 2.30
C ARG A 120 2.39 -24.87 3.37
N LEU A 121 3.42 -24.49 4.13
CA LEU A 121 3.92 -25.28 5.26
C LEU A 121 2.79 -25.52 6.27
N LYS A 122 2.05 -24.48 6.62
CA LYS A 122 0.89 -24.60 7.53
C LYS A 122 -0.16 -25.59 7.00
N ALA A 123 -0.44 -25.59 5.70
CA ALA A 123 -1.38 -26.54 5.09
C ALA A 123 -0.92 -28.01 5.18
N ARG A 124 0.38 -28.26 5.32
CA ARG A 124 0.98 -29.58 5.56
C ARG A 124 1.17 -29.92 7.05
N GLY A 125 0.76 -29.03 7.96
CA GLY A 125 0.98 -29.18 9.40
C GLY A 125 2.39 -28.80 9.88
N GLU A 126 3.18 -28.16 9.01
CA GLU A 126 4.54 -27.69 9.30
C GLU A 126 4.54 -26.19 9.67
N ARG A 127 5.65 -25.71 10.24
CA ARG A 127 5.82 -24.30 10.63
C ARG A 127 7.04 -23.71 9.93
N LEU A 128 6.87 -22.53 9.33
CA LEU A 128 8.01 -21.73 8.90
C LEU A 128 8.83 -21.31 10.12
N THR A 129 10.11 -21.67 10.13
CA THR A 129 11.09 -21.27 11.14
C THR A 129 12.06 -20.27 10.54
N GLY A 130 12.18 -19.10 11.15
CA GLY A 130 13.29 -18.18 10.88
C GLY A 130 14.35 -18.27 11.96
N THR A 131 15.41 -17.48 11.80
CA THR A 131 16.48 -17.31 12.77
C THR A 131 15.93 -16.85 14.12
N GLU A 132 16.17 -17.63 15.18
CA GLU A 132 15.81 -17.24 16.55
C GLU A 132 16.86 -16.29 17.11
N GLN A 133 16.42 -15.14 17.62
CA GLN A 133 17.28 -14.17 18.30
C GLN A 133 17.19 -14.38 19.81
N ASP A 134 18.35 -14.38 20.47
CA ASP A 134 18.43 -14.50 21.92
C ASP A 134 17.62 -13.40 22.64
N GLN A 135 17.08 -13.71 23.82
CA GLN A 135 16.26 -12.75 24.57
C GLN A 135 17.03 -11.51 25.03
N SER A 136 18.37 -11.58 25.09
CA SER A 136 19.24 -10.43 25.35
C SER A 136 19.28 -9.40 24.21
N VAL A 137 18.88 -9.78 22.98
CA VAL A 137 18.73 -8.82 21.88
C VAL A 137 17.57 -7.87 22.21
N PRO A 138 17.76 -6.54 22.26
CA PRO A 138 16.65 -5.61 22.48
C PRO A 138 15.59 -5.72 21.37
N LEU A 139 14.35 -5.33 21.67
CA LEU A 139 13.37 -5.11 20.61
C LEU A 139 13.84 -3.90 19.78
N ALA A 140 13.75 -4.02 18.46
CA ALA A 140 14.06 -2.92 17.56
C ALA A 140 13.19 -1.68 17.90
N PRO A 141 13.75 -0.46 17.84
CA PRO A 141 12.96 0.76 17.94
C PRO A 141 11.86 0.80 16.86
N SER A 142 10.65 1.18 17.27
CA SER A 142 9.46 1.25 16.40
C SER A 142 8.63 2.49 16.71
N ASP A 143 7.90 2.98 15.71
CA ASP A 143 6.84 3.97 15.93
C ASP A 143 5.63 3.34 16.63
N PRO A 144 4.76 4.15 17.27
CA PRO A 144 3.50 3.66 17.81
C PRO A 144 2.65 2.94 16.76
N GLU A 145 2.03 1.82 17.16
CA GLU A 145 0.98 1.20 16.35
C GLU A 145 -0.26 2.10 16.30
N PHE A 146 -1.04 1.97 15.23
CA PHE A 146 -2.33 2.64 15.09
C PHE A 146 -3.47 1.63 15.07
N THR A 147 -4.65 2.06 15.51
CA THR A 147 -5.84 1.23 15.53
C THR A 147 -6.48 1.18 14.15
N MET A 148 -6.56 0.00 13.54
CA MET A 148 -7.22 -0.20 12.24
C MET A 148 -8.75 -0.33 12.32
N ALA A 149 -9.30 -0.72 13.48
CA ALA A 149 -10.74 -0.93 13.68
C ALA A 149 -11.12 -0.50 15.10
N GLY A 150 -12.16 0.33 15.22
CA GLY A 150 -12.68 0.85 16.48
C GLY A 150 -13.81 0.00 17.05
N PRO A 151 -14.45 0.45 18.14
CA PRO A 151 -15.55 -0.28 18.78
C PRO A 151 -16.70 -0.62 17.82
N ALA A 152 -17.16 0.32 16.99
CA ALA A 152 -18.20 0.08 15.99
C ALA A 152 -17.82 -1.03 14.98
N GLU A 153 -16.63 -0.98 14.38
CA GLU A 153 -16.17 -1.99 13.43
C GLU A 153 -16.02 -3.37 14.10
N LEU A 154 -15.41 -3.40 15.29
CA LEU A 154 -15.14 -4.64 16.03
C LEU A 154 -16.44 -5.32 16.47
N ARG A 155 -17.46 -4.56 16.90
CA ARG A 155 -18.75 -5.11 17.34
C ARG A 155 -19.43 -5.94 16.25
N ILE A 156 -19.33 -5.50 14.99
CA ILE A 156 -19.95 -6.21 13.86
C ILE A 156 -18.97 -7.17 13.15
N GLY A 157 -17.67 -7.09 13.45
CA GLY A 157 -16.62 -7.90 12.85
C GLY A 157 -16.13 -7.39 11.48
N LEU A 158 -16.24 -6.09 11.21
CA LEU A 158 -15.75 -5.43 9.99
C LEU A 158 -14.25 -5.12 10.09
N VAL A 159 -13.41 -6.16 9.96
CA VAL A 159 -11.95 -6.06 10.22
C VAL A 159 -11.08 -6.50 9.03
N ALA A 160 -11.63 -7.19 8.04
CA ALA A 160 -10.82 -7.61 6.90
C ALA A 160 -10.76 -6.48 5.85
N PRO A 161 -9.59 -6.14 5.28
CA PRO A 161 -9.51 -5.20 4.15
C PRO A 161 -10.41 -5.62 2.98
N SER A 162 -10.55 -6.93 2.73
CA SER A 162 -11.43 -7.48 1.71
C SER A 162 -12.92 -7.25 1.97
N HIS A 163 -13.33 -6.79 3.15
CA HIS A 163 -14.69 -6.36 3.45
C HIS A 163 -14.79 -4.82 3.43
N VAL A 164 -13.77 -4.10 3.91
CA VAL A 164 -13.80 -2.63 4.00
C VAL A 164 -13.64 -1.96 2.63
N TYR A 165 -12.64 -2.35 1.83
CA TYR A 165 -12.40 -1.71 0.53
C TYR A 165 -13.54 -1.82 -0.49
N PRO A 166 -14.32 -2.93 -0.53
CA PRO A 166 -15.57 -2.96 -1.28
C PRO A 166 -16.60 -1.89 -0.89
N MET A 167 -16.64 -1.45 0.37
CA MET A 167 -17.54 -0.36 0.77
C MET A 167 -17.11 0.98 0.16
N PHE A 168 -15.80 1.23 0.01
CA PHE A 168 -15.32 2.37 -0.76
C PHE A 168 -15.69 2.24 -2.25
N GLU A 169 -15.61 1.02 -2.80
CA GLU A 169 -16.00 0.75 -4.19
C GLU A 169 -17.48 1.03 -4.44
N GLN A 170 -18.35 0.51 -3.58
CA GLN A 170 -19.79 0.78 -3.68
C GLN A 170 -20.09 2.28 -3.53
N ALA A 171 -19.39 3.00 -2.65
CA ALA A 171 -19.56 4.45 -2.52
C ALA A 171 -19.09 5.22 -3.77
N LEU A 172 -18.00 4.80 -4.41
CA LEU A 172 -17.54 5.37 -5.69
C LEU A 172 -18.57 5.16 -6.79
N ARG A 173 -19.10 3.93 -6.92
CA ARG A 173 -20.18 3.62 -7.87
C ARG A 173 -21.41 4.52 -7.65
N ILE A 174 -21.88 4.59 -6.40
CA ILE A 174 -23.07 5.38 -6.04
C ILE A 174 -22.84 6.85 -6.37
N ALA A 175 -21.68 7.40 -6.02
CA ALA A 175 -21.33 8.79 -6.31
C ALA A 175 -21.25 9.07 -7.83
N ALA A 176 -20.85 8.09 -8.63
CA ALA A 176 -20.82 8.19 -10.09
C ALA A 176 -22.19 7.98 -10.74
N GLY A 177 -23.20 7.50 -10.01
CA GLY A 177 -24.52 7.14 -10.56
C GLY A 177 -24.48 5.95 -11.52
N GLU A 178 -23.46 5.08 -11.41
CA GLU A 178 -23.24 3.97 -12.33
C GLU A 178 -24.07 2.73 -11.95
N ALA A 179 -24.56 2.01 -12.96
CA ALA A 179 -25.18 0.71 -12.74
C ALA A 179 -24.13 -0.30 -12.22
N PRO A 180 -24.50 -1.24 -11.32
CA PRO A 180 -23.54 -2.17 -10.71
C PRO A 180 -22.69 -2.97 -11.71
N GLU A 181 -23.29 -3.47 -12.78
CA GLU A 181 -22.58 -4.28 -13.78
C GLU A 181 -21.64 -3.43 -14.65
N GLU A 182 -22.07 -2.23 -15.05
CA GLU A 182 -21.24 -1.29 -15.81
C GLU A 182 -20.00 -0.89 -15.01
N HIS A 183 -20.17 -0.60 -13.73
CA HIS A 183 -19.08 -0.29 -12.81
C HIS A 183 -18.09 -1.44 -12.68
N ARG A 184 -18.59 -2.67 -12.46
CA ARG A 184 -17.75 -3.88 -12.35
C ARG A 184 -16.92 -4.12 -13.61
N ARG A 185 -17.52 -3.92 -14.79
CA ARG A 185 -16.81 -4.02 -16.06
C ARG A 185 -15.70 -2.96 -16.16
N ARG A 186 -16.01 -1.70 -15.83
CA ARG A 186 -15.04 -0.57 -15.86
C ARG A 186 -13.83 -0.83 -14.96
N ILE A 187 -14.05 -1.31 -13.74
CA ILE A 187 -12.93 -1.64 -12.84
C ILE A 187 -12.19 -2.92 -13.25
N GLY A 188 -12.84 -3.83 -13.98
CA GLY A 188 -12.20 -4.94 -14.66
C GLY A 188 -11.23 -4.47 -15.76
N GLU A 189 -11.62 -3.47 -16.54
CA GLU A 189 -10.77 -2.83 -17.55
C GLU A 189 -9.58 -2.09 -16.93
N LEU A 190 -9.81 -1.39 -15.81
CA LEU A 190 -8.74 -0.79 -15.01
C LEU A 190 -7.72 -1.85 -14.57
N TRP A 191 -8.19 -2.95 -13.98
CA TRP A 191 -7.30 -4.02 -13.53
C TRP A 191 -6.60 -4.74 -14.68
N ALA A 192 -7.23 -4.87 -15.85
CA ALA A 192 -6.61 -5.46 -17.02
C ALA A 192 -5.37 -4.65 -17.46
N ARG A 193 -5.42 -3.31 -17.41
CA ARG A 193 -4.26 -2.46 -17.69
C ARG A 193 -3.13 -2.66 -16.68
N PHE A 194 -3.44 -2.80 -15.40
CA PHE A 194 -2.44 -3.15 -14.38
C PHE A 194 -1.78 -4.51 -14.69
N SER A 195 -2.57 -5.51 -15.08
CA SER A 195 -2.01 -6.83 -15.46
C SER A 195 -1.09 -6.76 -16.69
N GLN A 196 -1.39 -5.87 -17.65
CA GLN A 196 -0.55 -5.67 -18.83
C GLN A 196 0.81 -5.06 -18.47
N VAL A 197 0.85 -4.11 -17.53
CA VAL A 197 2.11 -3.57 -17.00
C VAL A 197 2.89 -4.67 -16.29
N ALA A 198 2.22 -5.48 -15.45
CA ALA A 198 2.86 -6.60 -14.74
C ALA A 198 3.49 -7.62 -15.70
N ALA A 199 2.87 -7.89 -16.85
CA ALA A 199 3.43 -8.80 -17.85
C ALA A 199 4.82 -8.36 -18.37
N GLY A 200 5.02 -7.04 -18.48
CA GLY A 200 6.29 -6.44 -18.89
C GLY A 200 7.33 -6.34 -17.76
N ASN A 201 6.90 -6.34 -16.50
CA ASN A 201 7.78 -6.20 -15.34
C ASN A 201 8.51 -7.52 -15.01
N PRO A 202 9.85 -7.60 -15.08
CA PRO A 202 10.60 -8.81 -14.74
C PRO A 202 10.46 -9.21 -13.26
N HIS A 203 10.14 -8.26 -12.39
CA HIS A 203 9.98 -8.45 -10.95
C HIS A 203 8.54 -8.76 -10.52
N ALA A 204 7.58 -8.76 -11.45
CA ALA A 204 6.20 -9.09 -11.13
C ALA A 204 6.04 -10.58 -10.81
N TRP A 205 5.26 -10.88 -9.77
CA TRP A 205 4.97 -12.24 -9.35
C TRP A 205 4.22 -13.03 -10.43
N SER A 206 3.17 -12.43 -11.01
CA SER A 206 2.44 -12.95 -12.16
C SER A 206 2.70 -12.04 -13.37
N ARG A 207 3.20 -12.65 -14.44
CA ARG A 207 3.53 -11.95 -15.71
C ARG A 207 2.58 -12.30 -16.85
N GLU A 208 1.44 -12.89 -16.52
CA GLU A 208 0.37 -13.15 -17.47
C GLU A 208 -0.61 -11.95 -17.46
N ALA A 209 -0.80 -11.33 -18.62
CA ALA A 209 -1.82 -10.31 -18.80
C ALA A 209 -3.21 -10.96 -18.79
N VAL A 210 -4.14 -10.40 -18.02
CA VAL A 210 -5.47 -10.97 -17.82
C VAL A 210 -6.53 -10.07 -18.49
N PRO A 211 -7.42 -10.62 -19.33
CA PRO A 211 -8.52 -9.85 -19.91
C PRO A 211 -9.51 -9.34 -18.85
N ALA A 212 -10.08 -8.15 -19.09
CA ALA A 212 -11.04 -7.52 -18.18
C ALA A 212 -12.21 -8.45 -17.79
N GLU A 213 -12.80 -9.14 -18.77
CA GLU A 213 -13.91 -10.09 -18.55
C GLU A 213 -13.55 -11.20 -17.56
N GLN A 214 -12.32 -11.73 -17.63
CA GLN A 214 -11.86 -12.75 -16.69
C GLN A 214 -11.63 -12.18 -15.29
N ILE A 215 -11.30 -10.89 -15.18
CA ILE A 215 -11.05 -10.23 -13.89
C ILE A 215 -12.37 -9.93 -13.17
N TRP A 216 -13.35 -9.31 -13.83
CA TRP A 216 -14.57 -8.89 -13.13
C TRP A 216 -15.62 -9.99 -13.01
N GLN A 217 -15.63 -10.97 -13.91
CA GLN A 217 -16.57 -12.09 -13.82
C GLN A 217 -16.05 -13.20 -12.89
N PRO A 218 -16.93 -13.78 -12.04
CA PRO A 218 -16.58 -14.94 -11.24
C PRO A 218 -16.29 -16.16 -12.13
N GLY A 219 -15.25 -16.92 -11.79
CA GLY A 219 -14.91 -18.17 -12.45
C GLY A 219 -14.20 -19.16 -11.52
N PRO A 220 -13.84 -20.37 -12.00
CA PRO A 220 -13.24 -21.42 -11.17
C PRO A 220 -11.98 -20.95 -10.39
N ASP A 221 -11.12 -20.17 -11.05
CA ASP A 221 -9.88 -19.65 -10.44
C ASP A 221 -10.00 -18.21 -9.93
N ASN A 222 -11.17 -17.58 -10.15
CA ASN A 222 -11.48 -16.20 -9.82
C ASN A 222 -12.83 -16.06 -9.12
N ARG A 223 -13.05 -16.79 -8.03
CA ARG A 223 -14.28 -16.71 -7.25
C ARG A 223 -14.53 -15.29 -6.70
N MET A 224 -15.77 -15.02 -6.30
CA MET A 224 -16.10 -13.86 -5.48
C MET A 224 -15.44 -13.95 -4.10
N ILE A 225 -14.95 -12.81 -3.60
CA ILE A 225 -14.43 -12.67 -2.22
C ILE A 225 -15.44 -11.91 -1.39
N SER A 226 -15.84 -10.74 -1.87
CA SER A 226 -16.88 -9.92 -1.29
C SER A 226 -17.42 -9.06 -2.40
N TRP A 227 -18.74 -8.94 -2.53
CA TRP A 227 -19.33 -8.08 -3.54
C TRP A 227 -18.80 -6.63 -3.39
N PRO A 228 -18.30 -5.99 -4.48
CA PRO A 228 -18.35 -6.41 -5.89
C PRO A 228 -17.07 -7.09 -6.44
N TYR A 229 -16.10 -7.41 -5.58
CA TYR A 229 -14.79 -7.92 -5.95
C TYR A 229 -14.69 -9.46 -6.03
N THR A 230 -14.18 -9.89 -7.17
CA THR A 230 -13.60 -11.22 -7.38
C THR A 230 -12.18 -11.29 -6.80
N LYS A 231 -11.61 -12.49 -6.73
CA LYS A 231 -10.24 -12.74 -6.23
C LYS A 231 -9.19 -11.89 -6.97
N LEU A 232 -9.31 -11.73 -8.28
CA LEU A 232 -8.37 -10.94 -9.09
C LEU A 232 -8.53 -9.42 -8.90
N MET A 233 -9.52 -8.95 -8.14
CA MET A 233 -9.65 -7.53 -7.74
C MET A 233 -9.13 -7.27 -6.31
N ASN A 234 -8.46 -8.26 -5.71
CA ASN A 234 -7.84 -8.17 -4.39
C ASN A 234 -6.31 -8.22 -4.52
N SER A 235 -5.59 -7.69 -3.53
CA SER A 235 -4.14 -7.84 -3.46
C SER A 235 -3.72 -9.31 -3.36
N ASN A 236 -2.61 -9.67 -4.01
CA ASN A 236 -2.05 -11.01 -3.96
C ASN A 236 -0.95 -11.08 -2.92
N ASN A 237 -1.29 -11.48 -1.70
CA ASN A 237 -0.32 -11.73 -0.64
C ASN A 237 0.29 -13.14 -0.65
N MET A 238 -0.07 -13.98 -1.63
CA MET A 238 0.46 -15.34 -1.78
C MET A 238 1.78 -15.32 -2.56
N VAL A 239 2.74 -14.58 -2.04
CA VAL A 239 4.04 -14.33 -2.65
C VAL A 239 5.17 -14.53 -1.66
N ASP A 240 6.37 -14.83 -2.19
CA ASP A 240 7.63 -14.77 -1.46
C ASP A 240 8.54 -13.75 -2.16
N GLN A 241 8.60 -12.51 -1.68
CA GLN A 241 9.29 -11.40 -2.34
C GLN A 241 10.08 -10.55 -1.35
N GLY A 242 11.21 -10.00 -1.78
CA GLY A 242 12.02 -9.05 -1.02
C GLY A 242 12.46 -7.86 -1.88
N ALA A 243 12.60 -6.70 -1.25
CA ALA A 243 13.13 -5.51 -1.88
C ALA A 243 14.02 -4.73 -0.90
N ALA A 244 15.03 -4.05 -1.45
CA ALA A 244 15.99 -3.24 -0.73
C ALA A 244 16.27 -1.94 -1.49
N LEU A 245 16.29 -0.83 -0.76
CA LEU A 245 16.60 0.51 -1.25
C LEU A 245 17.78 1.06 -0.46
N ILE A 246 18.77 1.62 -1.14
CA ILE A 246 19.95 2.23 -0.51
C ILE A 246 20.00 3.71 -0.87
N LEU A 247 19.88 4.56 0.15
CA LEU A 247 20.05 6.00 0.04
C LEU A 247 21.36 6.42 0.68
N THR A 248 22.00 7.43 0.09
CA THR A 248 23.21 8.03 0.63
C THR A 248 23.28 9.52 0.32
N SER A 249 24.25 10.22 0.89
CA SER A 249 24.58 11.58 0.48
C SER A 249 25.39 11.58 -0.82
N VAL A 250 25.27 12.61 -1.66
CA VAL A 250 26.09 12.74 -2.88
C VAL A 250 27.58 12.61 -2.57
N GLY A 251 28.07 13.26 -1.51
CA GLY A 251 29.48 13.18 -1.13
C GLY A 251 29.92 11.76 -0.75
N LYS A 252 29.04 11.00 -0.08
CA LYS A 252 29.31 9.60 0.25
C LYS A 252 29.20 8.70 -0.98
N ALA A 253 28.26 8.94 -1.90
CA ALA A 253 28.19 8.24 -3.18
C ALA A 253 29.47 8.42 -4.00
N GLU A 254 30.05 9.64 -4.03
CA GLU A 254 31.32 9.91 -4.71
C GLU A 254 32.51 9.22 -3.99
N ALA A 255 32.56 9.28 -2.65
CA ALA A 255 33.60 8.59 -1.88
C ALA A 255 33.56 7.07 -2.03
N LEU A 256 32.35 6.50 -2.10
CA LEU A 256 32.07 5.11 -2.42
C LEU A 256 32.04 4.87 -3.93
N GLN A 257 32.54 5.78 -4.78
CA GLN A 257 32.65 5.65 -6.24
C GLN A 257 31.45 4.96 -6.89
N ILE A 258 30.24 5.33 -6.48
CA ILE A 258 29.00 4.80 -7.04
C ILE A 258 28.77 5.49 -8.39
N PRO A 259 28.56 4.74 -9.48
CA PRO A 259 28.36 5.33 -10.81
C PRO A 259 27.17 6.29 -10.85
N LYS A 260 27.36 7.49 -11.41
CA LYS A 260 26.34 8.56 -11.43
C LYS A 260 25.11 8.20 -12.27
N GLU A 261 25.26 7.30 -13.23
CA GLU A 261 24.19 6.75 -14.04
C GLU A 261 23.16 5.94 -13.23
N ARG A 262 23.47 5.56 -12.00
CA ARG A 262 22.54 4.86 -11.09
C ARG A 262 21.78 5.80 -10.14
N TRP A 263 22.08 7.09 -10.18
CA TRP A 263 21.60 8.03 -9.19
C TRP A 263 20.19 8.49 -9.51
N VAL A 264 19.28 8.31 -8.56
CA VAL A 264 17.92 8.85 -8.61
C VAL A 264 17.74 9.76 -7.40
N PHE A 265 17.38 11.02 -7.65
CA PHE A 265 17.18 12.03 -6.63
C PHE A 265 15.71 12.05 -6.20
N PRO A 266 15.42 11.84 -4.90
CA PRO A 266 14.16 12.25 -4.31
C PRO A 266 14.12 13.78 -4.30
N TYR A 267 13.06 14.37 -4.86
CA TYR A 267 12.86 15.82 -4.92
C TYR A 267 12.09 16.32 -3.71
N ALA A 268 10.96 15.67 -3.43
CA ALA A 268 10.14 15.97 -2.27
C ALA A 268 9.35 14.74 -1.81
N GLY A 269 8.83 14.83 -0.60
CA GLY A 269 7.85 13.89 -0.09
C GLY A 269 6.91 14.53 0.91
N THR A 270 5.80 13.88 1.18
CA THR A 270 4.84 14.31 2.21
C THR A 270 4.24 13.10 2.90
N ASP A 271 3.73 13.31 4.09
CA ASP A 271 3.00 12.31 4.87
C ASP A 271 1.70 12.94 5.44
N ALA A 272 0.64 12.15 5.49
CA ALA A 272 -0.64 12.51 6.13
C ALA A 272 -1.50 11.28 6.37
N HIS A 273 -2.59 11.42 7.12
CA HIS A 273 -3.61 10.40 7.25
C HIS A 273 -5.03 10.98 7.26
N ASP A 274 -5.98 10.24 6.67
CA ASP A 274 -7.41 10.43 6.89
C ASP A 274 -7.80 10.03 8.33
N THR A 275 -9.09 10.07 8.66
CA THR A 275 -9.56 9.51 9.93
C THR A 275 -9.13 8.05 10.06
N TYR A 276 -8.65 7.68 11.26
CA TYR A 276 -8.23 6.31 11.53
C TYR A 276 -9.39 5.33 11.41
N LEU A 277 -10.54 5.70 11.97
CA LEU A 277 -11.78 4.94 11.87
C LEU A 277 -12.53 5.32 10.59
N ILE A 278 -12.98 4.30 9.84
CA ILE A 278 -13.71 4.54 8.60
C ILE A 278 -15.07 5.18 8.89
N GLY A 279 -15.69 4.84 10.03
CA GLY A 279 -16.97 5.38 10.45
C GLY A 279 -17.01 6.92 10.52
N GLU A 280 -15.86 7.57 10.73
CA GLU A 280 -15.75 9.01 10.93
C GLU A 280 -15.51 9.81 9.63
N ARG A 281 -15.32 9.14 8.49
CA ARG A 281 -15.01 9.83 7.23
C ARG A 281 -16.19 10.64 6.72
N ALA A 282 -15.97 11.87 6.25
CA ALA A 282 -17.02 12.62 5.57
C ALA A 282 -17.64 11.83 4.40
N SER A 283 -16.81 11.18 3.57
CA SER A 283 -17.24 10.34 2.46
C SER A 283 -16.37 9.09 2.34
N PHE A 284 -16.96 8.00 1.86
CA PHE A 284 -16.23 6.79 1.46
C PHE A 284 -15.69 6.85 0.04
N SER A 285 -16.13 7.82 -0.75
CA SER A 285 -15.71 7.93 -2.15
C SER A 285 -14.46 8.78 -2.33
N GLY A 286 -13.88 9.38 -1.27
CA GLY A 286 -12.76 10.33 -1.36
C GLY A 286 -11.78 10.27 -0.20
N SER A 287 -10.70 11.03 -0.35
CA SER A 287 -9.61 11.12 0.65
C SER A 287 -9.00 12.53 0.65
N PRO A 288 -9.38 13.39 1.62
CA PRO A 288 -8.73 14.67 1.81
C PRO A 288 -7.21 14.53 2.03
N ALA A 289 -6.76 13.48 2.72
CA ALA A 289 -5.34 13.26 2.94
C ALA A 289 -4.56 13.04 1.63
N ILE A 290 -5.07 12.22 0.69
CA ILE A 290 -4.43 12.07 -0.64
C ILE A 290 -4.42 13.39 -1.39
N ARG A 291 -5.55 14.11 -1.41
CA ARG A 291 -5.68 15.38 -2.13
C ARG A 291 -4.68 16.42 -1.65
N ILE A 292 -4.61 16.61 -0.33
CA ILE A 292 -3.79 17.65 0.29
C ILE A 292 -2.31 17.27 0.21
N ALA A 293 -1.94 16.06 0.65
CA ALA A 293 -0.55 15.61 0.66
C ALA A 293 0.01 15.43 -0.76
N GLY A 294 -0.76 14.83 -1.67
CA GLY A 294 -0.36 14.66 -3.07
C GLY A 294 -0.13 15.98 -3.78
N ARG A 295 -1.04 16.95 -3.63
CA ARG A 295 -0.85 18.31 -4.15
C ARG A 295 0.40 18.95 -3.53
N ARG A 296 0.57 18.84 -2.22
CA ARG A 296 1.71 19.46 -1.52
C ARG A 296 3.06 18.88 -1.96
N ALA A 297 3.14 17.56 -2.17
CA ALA A 297 4.35 16.92 -2.67
C ALA A 297 4.79 17.52 -4.02
N LEU A 298 3.85 17.81 -4.93
CA LEU A 298 4.14 18.44 -6.21
C LEU A 298 4.53 19.91 -6.05
N GLU A 299 3.79 20.68 -5.24
CA GLU A 299 4.10 22.09 -4.95
C GLU A 299 5.52 22.28 -4.40
N LEU A 300 5.98 21.38 -3.53
CA LEU A 300 7.34 21.43 -2.95
C LEU A 300 8.43 21.36 -4.02
N THR A 301 8.16 20.66 -5.13
CA THR A 301 9.06 20.55 -6.29
C THR A 301 8.92 21.68 -7.31
N GLY A 302 7.82 22.44 -7.24
CA GLY A 302 7.45 23.43 -8.26
C GLY A 302 6.86 22.84 -9.54
N LEU A 303 6.43 21.57 -9.50
CA LEU A 303 5.80 20.86 -10.62
C LEU A 303 4.28 20.74 -10.41
N GLY A 304 3.54 20.54 -11.50
CA GLY A 304 2.15 20.11 -11.51
C GLY A 304 2.00 18.62 -11.85
N ILE A 305 0.78 18.08 -11.72
CA ILE A 305 0.52 16.67 -12.06
C ILE A 305 0.78 16.37 -13.54
N ASP A 306 0.62 17.36 -14.42
CA ASP A 306 0.87 17.22 -15.86
C ASP A 306 2.37 17.17 -16.22
N ASP A 307 3.25 17.55 -15.29
CA ASP A 307 4.71 17.45 -15.45
C ASP A 307 5.24 16.06 -15.04
N ILE A 308 4.38 15.18 -14.53
CA ILE A 308 4.75 13.83 -14.09
C ILE A 308 4.61 12.84 -15.25
N ASP A 309 5.74 12.26 -15.66
CA ASP A 309 5.80 11.32 -16.78
C ASP A 309 5.29 9.93 -16.43
N THR A 310 5.61 9.46 -15.22
CA THR A 310 5.30 8.09 -14.79
C THR A 310 4.85 8.04 -13.34
N VAL A 311 3.91 7.15 -13.02
CA VAL A 311 3.31 7.07 -11.69
C VAL A 311 3.19 5.62 -11.23
N ASP A 312 3.31 5.41 -9.93
CA ASP A 312 2.81 4.20 -9.29
C ASP A 312 1.84 4.56 -8.19
N VAL A 313 0.55 4.32 -8.46
CA VAL A 313 -0.53 4.49 -7.51
C VAL A 313 -0.69 3.21 -6.71
N TYR A 314 -0.60 3.30 -5.38
CA TYR A 314 -0.80 2.14 -4.50
C TYR A 314 -2.15 1.45 -4.77
N SER A 315 -2.12 0.15 -5.07
CA SER A 315 -3.24 -0.54 -5.74
C SER A 315 -3.68 -1.83 -5.05
N CYS A 316 -3.92 -1.80 -3.73
CA CYS A 316 -4.40 -3.00 -3.03
C CYS A 316 -5.78 -3.46 -3.52
N PHE A 317 -6.62 -2.52 -3.96
CA PHE A 317 -7.98 -2.72 -4.49
C PHE A 317 -8.31 -1.63 -5.52
N PRO A 318 -9.24 -1.86 -6.46
CA PRO A 318 -9.70 -0.86 -7.42
C PRO A 318 -10.11 0.46 -6.80
N SER A 319 -10.85 0.44 -5.68
CA SER A 319 -11.28 1.64 -4.97
C SER A 319 -10.12 2.53 -4.54
N ALA A 320 -8.98 1.95 -4.12
CA ALA A 320 -7.83 2.74 -3.72
C ALA A 320 -7.24 3.54 -4.88
N VAL A 321 -7.12 2.90 -6.05
CA VAL A 321 -6.63 3.53 -7.28
C VAL A 321 -7.61 4.59 -7.77
N GLN A 322 -8.91 4.31 -7.76
CA GLN A 322 -9.93 5.26 -8.19
C GLN A 322 -9.97 6.51 -7.32
N VAL A 323 -9.95 6.35 -5.99
CA VAL A 323 -9.86 7.48 -5.06
C VAL A 323 -8.58 8.26 -5.34
N ALA A 324 -7.43 7.61 -5.35
CA ALA A 324 -6.16 8.29 -5.52
C ALA A 324 -6.06 9.05 -6.86
N ALA A 325 -6.45 8.40 -7.96
CA ALA A 325 -6.43 9.03 -9.27
C ALA A 325 -7.35 10.27 -9.32
N ARG A 326 -8.55 10.18 -8.73
CA ARG A 326 -9.47 11.33 -8.69
C ARG A 326 -8.91 12.49 -7.87
N GLU A 327 -8.37 12.22 -6.68
CA GLU A 327 -7.84 13.26 -5.78
C GLU A 327 -6.56 13.92 -6.34
N LEU A 328 -5.79 13.20 -7.17
CA LEU A 328 -4.56 13.70 -7.80
C LEU A 328 -4.80 14.31 -9.19
N GLY A 329 -5.97 14.11 -9.80
CA GLY A 329 -6.26 14.55 -11.17
C GLY A 329 -5.67 13.64 -12.27
N LEU A 330 -5.46 12.36 -11.98
CA LEU A 330 -4.98 11.36 -12.93
C LEU A 330 -6.14 10.68 -13.68
N GLY A 331 -5.95 10.46 -14.99
CA GLY A 331 -6.91 9.71 -15.80
C GLY A 331 -6.83 8.20 -15.55
N LEU A 332 -7.98 7.55 -15.37
CA LEU A 332 -8.04 6.08 -15.16
C LEU A 332 -7.69 5.27 -16.41
N ASP A 333 -7.93 5.84 -17.59
CA ASP A 333 -7.78 5.19 -18.90
C ASP A 333 -6.66 5.84 -19.74
N ASP A 334 -5.76 6.61 -19.12
CA ASP A 334 -4.64 7.25 -19.80
C ASP A 334 -3.60 6.20 -20.22
N ALA A 335 -3.59 5.86 -21.51
CA ALA A 335 -2.65 4.89 -22.07
C ALA A 335 -1.22 5.42 -22.16
N ALA A 336 -1.03 6.75 -22.20
CA ALA A 336 0.30 7.35 -22.24
C ALA A 336 0.97 7.36 -20.86
N ARG A 337 0.16 7.38 -19.80
CA ARG A 337 0.62 7.35 -18.42
C ARG A 337 -0.18 6.33 -17.59
N PRO A 338 0.16 5.03 -17.69
CA PRO A 338 -0.42 4.00 -16.84
C PRO A 338 -0.28 4.34 -15.35
N LEU A 339 -1.27 3.96 -14.54
CA LEU A 339 -1.30 4.27 -13.10
C LEU A 339 -0.37 3.40 -12.24
N THR A 340 0.51 2.61 -12.87
CA THR A 340 1.47 1.76 -12.19
C THR A 340 2.70 1.55 -13.07
N VAL A 341 3.86 1.44 -12.43
CA VAL A 341 5.11 0.97 -13.05
C VAL A 341 5.36 -0.50 -12.78
N THR A 342 4.75 -1.06 -11.73
CA THR A 342 4.97 -2.45 -11.31
C THR A 342 3.96 -3.45 -11.88
N GLY A 343 2.73 -2.99 -12.12
CA GLY A 343 1.57 -3.85 -12.36
C GLY A 343 0.67 -4.05 -11.13
N GLY A 344 0.98 -3.42 -10.00
CA GLY A 344 0.13 -3.38 -8.81
C GLY A 344 0.08 -4.65 -7.95
N LEU A 345 -0.42 -4.52 -6.72
CA LEU A 345 -0.40 -5.57 -5.69
C LEU A 345 -1.11 -6.88 -6.09
N THR A 346 -2.06 -6.84 -7.01
CA THR A 346 -2.71 -8.06 -7.50
C THR A 346 -1.77 -8.90 -8.36
N PHE A 347 -1.02 -8.27 -9.27
CA PHE A 347 -0.28 -8.98 -10.31
C PHE A 347 1.23 -8.98 -10.04
N ALA A 348 1.81 -7.82 -9.73
CA ALA A 348 3.21 -7.70 -9.31
C ALA A 348 3.49 -8.44 -8.00
N GLY A 349 2.45 -8.66 -7.20
CA GLY A 349 2.52 -9.27 -5.87
C GLY A 349 2.44 -8.21 -4.78
N GLY A 350 1.80 -8.58 -3.67
CA GLY A 350 1.59 -7.72 -2.51
C GLY A 350 2.21 -8.35 -1.27
N PRO A 351 3.53 -8.20 -1.04
CA PRO A 351 4.22 -8.70 0.16
C PRO A 351 3.85 -7.86 1.39
N TRP A 352 2.56 -7.88 1.73
CA TRP A 352 1.93 -7.12 2.82
C TRP A 352 2.31 -5.63 2.80
N ASN A 353 3.18 -5.22 3.72
CA ASN A 353 3.55 -3.82 3.90
C ASN A 353 4.61 -3.34 2.89
N ASN A 354 5.26 -4.26 2.16
CA ASN A 354 6.50 -3.95 1.43
C ASN A 354 6.30 -3.69 -0.07
N TYR A 355 5.08 -3.64 -0.59
CA TYR A 355 4.84 -3.37 -2.02
C TYR A 355 5.54 -2.09 -2.50
N VAL A 356 5.50 -1.01 -1.71
CA VAL A 356 6.03 0.28 -2.15
C VAL A 356 7.55 0.29 -2.28
N SER A 357 8.27 -0.61 -1.59
CA SER A 357 9.71 -0.79 -1.83
C SER A 357 9.97 -1.30 -3.26
N HIS A 358 9.15 -2.23 -3.76
CA HIS A 358 9.21 -2.70 -5.16
C HIS A 358 8.81 -1.62 -6.15
N SER A 359 7.82 -0.80 -5.78
CA SER A 359 7.37 0.35 -6.56
C SER A 359 8.48 1.39 -6.76
N ILE A 360 9.14 1.81 -5.68
CA ILE A 360 10.26 2.75 -5.73
C ILE A 360 11.44 2.15 -6.52
N ALA A 361 11.75 0.86 -6.32
CA ALA A 361 12.83 0.19 -7.04
C ALA A 361 12.58 0.15 -8.56
N THR A 362 11.37 -0.25 -8.96
CA THR A 362 10.97 -0.30 -10.38
C THR A 362 10.91 1.10 -10.99
N MET A 363 10.44 2.09 -10.24
CA MET A 363 10.47 3.50 -10.65
C MET A 363 11.90 3.99 -10.88
N ALA A 364 12.83 3.67 -9.98
CA ALA A 364 14.24 4.03 -10.14
C ALA A 364 14.86 3.40 -11.39
N GLU A 365 14.59 2.12 -11.66
CA GLU A 365 15.01 1.43 -12.90
C GLU A 365 14.47 2.15 -14.14
N GLN A 366 13.19 2.53 -14.16
CA GLN A 366 12.58 3.25 -15.28
C GLN A 366 13.17 4.65 -15.49
N LEU A 367 13.39 5.41 -14.41
CA LEU A 367 13.95 6.77 -14.49
C LEU A 367 15.42 6.76 -14.94
N VAL A 368 16.18 5.73 -14.55
CA VAL A 368 17.56 5.52 -15.05
C VAL A 368 17.56 5.12 -16.52
N ALA A 369 16.61 4.29 -16.95
CA ALA A 369 16.44 3.95 -18.36
C ALA A 369 15.95 5.14 -19.21
N ASN A 370 15.27 6.12 -18.61
CA ASN A 370 14.71 7.29 -19.27
C ASN A 370 15.13 8.60 -18.56
N PRO A 371 16.42 8.99 -18.63
CA PRO A 371 16.91 10.13 -17.88
C PRO A 371 16.18 11.44 -18.25
N GLY A 372 15.86 12.26 -17.25
CA GLY A 372 15.06 13.47 -17.46
C GLY A 372 13.60 13.35 -17.04
N GLN A 373 13.05 12.14 -17.02
CA GLN A 373 11.67 11.94 -16.58
C GLN A 373 11.48 12.20 -15.08
N VAL A 374 10.25 12.48 -14.69
CA VAL A 374 9.82 12.65 -13.31
C VAL A 374 8.79 11.57 -12.95
N GLY A 375 9.07 10.87 -11.85
CA GLY A 375 8.23 9.82 -11.30
C GLY A 375 7.51 10.24 -10.02
N LEU A 376 6.25 9.81 -9.87
CA LEU A 376 5.48 9.96 -8.64
C LEU A 376 5.15 8.59 -8.04
N ILE A 377 5.44 8.42 -6.75
CA ILE A 377 5.03 7.27 -5.95
C ILE A 377 3.94 7.69 -4.98
N THR A 378 2.86 6.93 -4.93
CA THR A 378 1.87 7.01 -3.85
C THR A 378 1.92 5.75 -3.02
N ALA A 379 1.75 5.90 -1.70
CA ALA A 379 1.89 4.82 -0.75
C ALA A 379 0.72 4.88 0.24
N ASN A 380 -0.03 3.78 0.39
CA ASN A 380 -1.23 3.74 1.23
C ASN A 380 -1.14 2.64 2.31
N GLY A 381 -1.53 2.98 3.53
CA GLY A 381 -1.60 2.08 4.69
C GLY A 381 -2.97 2.07 5.34
N GLY A 382 -3.39 0.91 5.84
CA GLY A 382 -4.72 0.73 6.46
C GLY A 382 -5.84 0.69 5.41
N TYR A 383 -6.94 1.40 5.66
CA TYR A 383 -8.14 1.40 4.81
C TYR A 383 -8.26 2.69 4.02
N LEU A 384 -7.28 3.06 3.17
CA LEU A 384 -7.13 4.46 2.71
C LEU A 384 -6.91 5.40 3.89
N THR A 385 -6.10 4.99 4.86
CA THR A 385 -5.94 5.73 6.13
C THR A 385 -4.68 6.58 6.10
N LYS A 386 -3.51 5.95 5.97
CA LYS A 386 -2.21 6.64 6.00
C LYS A 386 -1.65 6.75 4.61
N HIS A 387 -1.11 7.90 4.26
CA HIS A 387 -0.61 8.20 2.92
C HIS A 387 0.78 8.82 2.98
N SER A 388 1.65 8.38 2.08
CA SER A 388 2.99 8.92 1.90
C SER A 388 3.27 9.09 0.41
N PHE A 389 3.93 10.19 0.04
CA PHE A 389 4.23 10.52 -1.36
C PHE A 389 5.72 10.77 -1.55
N GLY A 390 6.21 10.48 -2.75
CA GLY A 390 7.58 10.77 -3.17
C GLY A 390 7.66 11.14 -4.65
N VAL A 391 8.40 12.20 -4.96
CA VAL A 391 8.71 12.63 -6.34
C VAL A 391 10.18 12.35 -6.63
N TYR A 392 10.48 11.76 -7.78
CA TYR A 392 11.80 11.24 -8.12
C TYR A 392 12.24 11.63 -9.52
N SER A 393 13.53 11.91 -9.73
CA SER A 393 14.12 12.05 -11.07
C SER A 393 15.62 11.74 -11.05
N THR A 394 16.20 11.41 -12.21
CA THR A 394 17.65 11.34 -12.39
C THR A 394 18.29 12.72 -12.57
N GLN A 395 17.50 13.76 -12.84
CA GLN A 395 18.02 15.12 -12.94
C GLN A 395 18.41 15.62 -11.53
N PRO A 396 19.61 16.18 -11.34
CA PRO A 396 19.97 16.76 -10.07
C PRO A 396 18.98 17.87 -9.66
N PRO A 397 18.52 17.92 -8.41
CA PRO A 397 17.48 18.84 -8.00
C PRO A 397 17.98 20.29 -8.00
N ALA A 398 17.08 21.23 -8.29
CA ALA A 398 17.39 22.67 -8.25
C ALA A 398 17.40 23.26 -6.83
N HIS A 399 16.88 22.51 -5.86
CA HIS A 399 16.77 22.86 -4.44
C HIS A 399 17.05 21.63 -3.57
N GLU A 400 17.21 21.84 -2.26
CA GLU A 400 17.33 20.77 -1.27
C GLU A 400 16.11 19.85 -1.26
N PHE A 401 16.25 18.62 -0.75
CA PHE A 401 15.07 17.76 -0.54
C PHE A 401 14.14 18.41 0.49
N ARG A 402 12.85 18.44 0.16
CA ARG A 402 11.80 19.01 1.02
C ARG A 402 10.80 17.96 1.44
N TRP A 403 10.41 18.03 2.70
CA TRP A 403 9.37 17.17 3.24
C TRP A 403 8.46 17.96 4.16
N GLU A 404 7.16 17.68 4.09
CA GLU A 404 6.17 18.24 5.00
C GLU A 404 5.15 17.19 5.46
N ASP A 405 4.89 17.19 6.76
CA ASP A 405 3.70 16.61 7.36
C ASP A 405 2.56 17.64 7.24
N VAL A 406 1.52 17.29 6.50
CA VAL A 406 0.38 18.18 6.21
C VAL A 406 -0.84 17.87 7.08
N GLN A 407 -0.68 17.10 8.16
CA GLN A 407 -1.80 16.59 8.96
C GLN A 407 -2.72 17.69 9.46
N SER A 408 -2.18 18.86 9.83
CA SER A 408 -3.01 19.98 10.32
C SER A 408 -4.01 20.53 9.30
N GLU A 409 -3.71 20.46 8.00
CA GLU A 409 -4.65 20.86 6.95
C GLU A 409 -5.71 19.78 6.72
N VAL A 410 -5.32 18.50 6.84
CA VAL A 410 -6.23 17.36 6.74
C VAL A 410 -7.20 17.31 7.93
N ASP A 411 -6.72 17.59 9.15
CA ASP A 411 -7.54 17.61 10.37
C ASP A 411 -8.59 18.74 10.36
N ALA A 412 -8.41 19.76 9.52
CA ALA A 412 -9.39 20.83 9.32
C ALA A 412 -10.52 20.46 8.35
N GLU A 413 -10.41 19.32 7.65
CA GLU A 413 -11.43 18.86 6.72
C GLU A 413 -12.63 18.27 7.45
N PRO A 414 -13.84 18.35 6.86
CA PRO A 414 -15.03 17.82 7.50
C PRO A 414 -14.94 16.32 7.79
N THR A 415 -15.47 15.92 8.94
CA THR A 415 -15.69 14.53 9.36
C THR A 415 -17.16 14.32 9.72
N VAL A 416 -17.55 13.09 10.02
CA VAL A 416 -18.87 12.76 10.57
C VAL A 416 -18.71 12.01 11.88
N VAL A 417 -19.71 12.12 12.75
CA VAL A 417 -19.73 11.33 13.99
C VAL A 417 -20.05 9.88 13.65
N ALA A 418 -19.17 8.97 14.05
CA ALA A 418 -19.45 7.54 14.07
C ALA A 418 -20.15 7.20 15.40
N GLU A 419 -21.39 6.75 15.32
CA GLU A 419 -22.14 6.32 16.49
C GLU A 419 -21.84 4.85 16.75
N ASP A 420 -21.26 4.57 17.92
CA ASP A 420 -21.07 3.20 18.36
C ASP A 420 -22.45 2.57 18.58
N ASP A 421 -23.21 2.91 19.62
CA ASP A 421 -24.40 2.13 20.02
C ASP A 421 -25.74 2.64 19.45
N TRP A 422 -25.72 3.16 18.22
CA TRP A 422 -26.93 3.70 17.60
C TRP A 422 -27.95 2.60 17.24
N SER A 423 -29.23 2.92 17.43
CA SER A 423 -30.36 2.09 17.00
C SER A 423 -31.50 2.95 16.47
N GLY A 424 -32.23 2.40 15.50
CA GLY A 424 -33.30 3.10 14.79
C GLY A 424 -33.29 2.82 13.29
N THR A 425 -34.16 3.51 12.56
CA THR A 425 -34.24 3.43 11.10
C THR A 425 -33.40 4.54 10.47
N GLY A 426 -32.51 4.16 9.56
CA GLY A 426 -31.67 5.06 8.76
C GLY A 426 -31.64 4.63 7.31
N THR A 427 -30.74 5.20 6.53
CA THR A 427 -30.59 4.90 5.10
C THR A 427 -29.22 4.32 4.80
N VAL A 428 -29.17 3.26 3.99
CA VAL A 428 -27.90 2.65 3.54
C VAL A 428 -27.10 3.64 2.70
N GLU A 429 -25.87 3.93 3.14
CA GLU A 429 -24.90 4.78 2.43
C GLU A 429 -23.99 3.95 1.51
N SER A 430 -23.53 2.80 2.01
CA SER A 430 -22.65 1.87 1.31
C SER A 430 -22.71 0.51 1.97
N TRP A 431 -22.34 -0.55 1.24
CA TRP A 431 -22.35 -1.91 1.75
C TRP A 431 -21.28 -2.79 1.12
N THR A 432 -21.10 -3.97 1.70
CA THR A 432 -20.42 -5.09 1.07
C THR A 432 -21.05 -6.40 1.53
N THR A 433 -20.85 -7.45 0.74
CA THR A 433 -21.39 -8.78 1.03
C THR A 433 -20.30 -9.81 0.88
N PRO A 434 -19.66 -10.25 1.98
CA PRO A 434 -18.70 -11.36 1.95
C PRO A 434 -19.32 -12.64 1.39
N VAL A 435 -18.51 -13.38 0.65
CA VAL A 435 -18.92 -14.62 -0.03
C VAL A 435 -17.99 -15.76 0.39
N THR A 436 -18.58 -16.90 0.74
CA THR A 436 -17.81 -18.11 1.07
C THR A 436 -17.01 -18.59 -0.13
N ARG A 437 -16.09 -19.55 0.11
CA ARG A 437 -15.37 -20.22 -0.99
C ARG A 437 -16.29 -20.96 -1.95
N ASP A 438 -17.45 -21.42 -1.48
CA ASP A 438 -18.45 -22.13 -2.28
C ASP A 438 -19.42 -21.17 -3.01
N GLY A 439 -19.20 -19.86 -2.91
CA GLY A 439 -19.99 -18.85 -3.62
C GLY A 439 -21.27 -18.42 -2.91
N VAL A 440 -21.41 -18.71 -1.61
CA VAL A 440 -22.61 -18.35 -0.83
C VAL A 440 -22.41 -16.98 -0.15
N PRO A 441 -23.29 -15.98 -0.41
CA PRO A 441 -23.30 -14.73 0.35
C PRO A 441 -23.62 -14.99 1.84
N GLU A 442 -22.77 -14.53 2.75
CA GLU A 442 -22.88 -14.88 4.17
C GLU A 442 -23.67 -13.88 5.01
N LYS A 443 -23.43 -12.59 4.77
CA LYS A 443 -23.95 -11.46 5.55
C LYS A 443 -23.71 -10.17 4.77
N VAL A 444 -24.33 -9.08 5.20
CA VAL A 444 -24.10 -7.75 4.63
C VAL A 444 -23.52 -6.84 5.70
N PHE A 445 -22.39 -6.20 5.43
CA PHE A 445 -21.92 -5.07 6.22
C PHE A 445 -22.47 -3.80 5.58
N VAL A 446 -23.09 -2.93 6.39
CA VAL A 446 -23.73 -1.70 5.91
C VAL A 446 -23.23 -0.49 6.70
N SER A 447 -22.92 0.57 5.98
CA SER A 447 -22.81 1.92 6.51
C SER A 447 -24.18 2.58 6.43
N VAL A 448 -24.67 3.12 7.53
CA VAL A 448 -26.01 3.69 7.66
C VAL A 448 -25.90 5.17 8.00
N ARG A 449 -26.56 6.04 7.22
CA ARG A 449 -26.79 7.43 7.62
C ARG A 449 -28.01 7.51 8.53
N THR A 450 -27.80 8.11 9.69
CA THR A 450 -28.86 8.37 10.66
C THR A 450 -29.66 9.62 10.23
N PRO A 451 -30.89 9.81 10.73
CA PRO A 451 -31.66 11.03 10.47
C PRO A 451 -30.97 12.33 10.93
N SER A 452 -30.01 12.26 11.86
CA SER A 452 -29.21 13.40 12.31
C SER A 452 -27.96 13.67 11.45
N GLY A 453 -27.66 12.80 10.48
CA GLY A 453 -26.49 12.90 9.61
C GLY A 453 -25.22 12.22 10.13
N SER A 454 -25.25 11.64 11.34
CA SER A 454 -24.18 10.76 11.82
C SER A 454 -24.17 9.41 11.09
N ARG A 455 -23.17 8.58 11.36
CA ARG A 455 -23.03 7.25 10.74
C ARG A 455 -23.07 6.15 11.78
N ALA A 456 -23.81 5.08 11.50
CA ALA A 456 -23.72 3.82 12.21
C ALA A 456 -23.16 2.73 11.28
N LEU A 457 -22.40 1.78 11.83
CA LEU A 457 -21.99 0.57 11.12
C LEU A 457 -22.79 -0.61 11.66
N ALA A 458 -23.39 -1.38 10.77
CA ALA A 458 -24.26 -2.50 11.13
C ALA A 458 -24.00 -3.74 10.27
N VAL A 459 -24.51 -4.89 10.74
CA VAL A 459 -24.44 -6.17 10.03
C VAL A 459 -25.82 -6.81 9.89
N ILE A 460 -26.13 -7.25 8.68
CA ILE A 460 -27.33 -8.02 8.36
C ILE A 460 -26.91 -9.48 8.23
N ALA A 461 -27.40 -10.34 9.12
CA ALA A 461 -27.07 -11.76 9.15
C ALA A 461 -28.11 -12.65 8.44
N ASP A 462 -29.19 -12.06 7.91
CA ASP A 462 -30.21 -12.78 7.17
C ASP A 462 -29.68 -13.23 5.80
N ALA A 463 -29.75 -14.53 5.53
CA ALA A 463 -29.19 -15.11 4.30
C ALA A 463 -29.93 -14.66 3.03
N SER A 464 -31.25 -14.41 3.11
CA SER A 464 -32.02 -13.96 1.96
C SER A 464 -31.68 -12.51 1.59
N GLN A 465 -31.47 -11.65 2.59
CA GLN A 465 -31.00 -10.28 2.38
C GLN A 465 -29.54 -10.25 1.92
N ALA A 466 -28.68 -11.15 2.43
CA ALA A 466 -27.33 -11.32 1.93
C ALA A 466 -27.31 -11.70 0.45
N GLU A 467 -28.16 -12.64 0.02
CA GLU A 467 -28.28 -13.00 -1.40
C GLU A 467 -28.78 -11.81 -2.24
N ALA A 468 -29.86 -11.14 -1.81
CA ALA A 468 -30.44 -10.00 -2.50
C ALA A 468 -29.42 -8.86 -2.69
N SER A 469 -28.59 -8.57 -1.67
CA SER A 469 -27.59 -7.50 -1.70
C SER A 469 -26.50 -7.63 -2.77
N THR A 470 -26.37 -8.81 -3.40
CA THR A 470 -25.46 -9.06 -4.53
C THR A 470 -26.10 -8.83 -5.90
N ARG A 471 -27.40 -8.57 -5.94
CA ARG A 471 -28.21 -8.42 -7.16
C ARG A 471 -28.95 -7.10 -7.21
N GLU A 472 -29.39 -6.61 -6.05
CA GLU A 472 -30.18 -5.41 -5.87
C GLU A 472 -29.29 -4.22 -5.47
N ASP A 473 -29.73 -3.01 -5.83
CA ASP A 473 -29.07 -1.77 -5.41
C ASP A 473 -29.66 -1.31 -4.07
N LEU A 474 -28.87 -1.40 -3.00
CA LEU A 474 -29.28 -1.02 -1.66
C LEU A 474 -29.11 0.48 -1.37
N ALA A 475 -28.58 1.26 -2.29
CA ALA A 475 -28.29 2.68 -2.05
C ALA A 475 -29.56 3.45 -1.63
N GLY A 476 -29.53 4.07 -0.45
CA GLY A 476 -30.65 4.82 0.09
C GLY A 476 -31.80 3.98 0.65
N ALA A 477 -31.71 2.64 0.63
CA ALA A 477 -32.72 1.77 1.22
C ALA A 477 -32.86 2.01 2.73
N ALA A 478 -34.08 1.90 3.24
CA ALA A 478 -34.35 1.97 4.67
C ALA A 478 -33.80 0.71 5.37
N VAL A 479 -33.13 0.92 6.49
CA VAL A 479 -32.55 -0.16 7.30
C VAL A 479 -32.75 0.14 8.78
N THR A 480 -33.28 -0.83 9.51
CA THR A 480 -33.44 -0.75 10.96
C THR A 480 -32.25 -1.41 11.65
N VAL A 481 -31.50 -0.62 12.43
CA VAL A 481 -30.35 -1.06 13.24
C VAL A 481 -30.77 -1.25 14.69
N LYS A 482 -30.32 -2.35 15.30
CA LYS A 482 -30.53 -2.69 16.72
C LYS A 482 -29.31 -2.28 17.56
N PRO A 483 -29.45 -2.15 18.90
CA PRO A 483 -28.35 -1.74 19.77
C PRO A 483 -27.10 -2.63 19.72
N ASP A 484 -27.25 -3.90 19.34
CA ASP A 484 -26.13 -4.84 19.20
C ASP A 484 -25.38 -4.72 17.85
N GLY A 485 -25.78 -3.77 16.99
CA GLY A 485 -25.22 -3.57 15.65
C GLY A 485 -25.80 -4.51 14.60
N THR A 486 -26.75 -5.38 14.94
CA THR A 486 -27.48 -6.15 13.93
C THR A 486 -28.54 -5.30 13.23
N ALA A 487 -28.83 -5.58 11.97
CA ALA A 487 -29.79 -4.82 11.18
C ALA A 487 -30.62 -5.70 10.24
N GLY A 488 -31.69 -5.12 9.70
CA GLY A 488 -32.48 -5.68 8.61
C GLY A 488 -32.98 -4.59 7.67
N LEU A 489 -32.95 -4.86 6.36
CA LEU A 489 -33.61 -4.05 5.34
C LEU A 489 -35.13 -4.14 5.51
N GLU A 490 -35.82 -3.03 5.25
CA GLU A 490 -37.29 -2.90 5.32
C GLU A 490 -38.01 -3.31 4.05
#